data_AF-A0A8G0L7T8-F1
#
_entry.id   AF-A0A8G0L7T8-F1
#
_cell.length_a   1.000
_cell.length_b   1.000
_cell.length_c   1.000
_cell.angle_alpha   90.00
_cell.angle_beta   90.00
_cell.angle_gamma   90.00
#
_symmetry.space_group_name_H-M   'P 1'
#
loop_
_entity.id
_entity.type
_entity.pdbx_description
1 polymer ?
#
loop_
_entity_poly.entity_id
_entity_poly.type
_entity_poly.pdbx_seq_one_letter_code
_entity_poly.pdbx_strand_id
1 'polypeptide(L)'
;MSAVKTEVKKVIKFGVEDLNLKPDDPRYKSGMHCLRAYWSQATTFETHEQEDMIRYLRNHDYYHYTTPSARVTATTHKLYHATMRAFDSVGLEGLSRPIYIILSSLYLKLPVNYRQLIRARFGSLDIINHSQEYFKAIGGTEGPFTTVTNTSPKIPGTGQVLISKSAVTTNTAMIRNKDEEDIVSGAGKQVALLDSAGWVKQSVSLKEAKRPRALSDIPAIEPKRTRRAADNDGFDIDHVVAGVKSSLTIQRFADAAKSASTTAEKPRMTSSDLLKMKEDVKIAKDAAMRNEAKIDAASTKIDEVSTKLDGFISEMRQFMTAFADTAGIPLPIEVVDESDNDDHE
;
A
#
# COMPACT_ATOMS: atom_id res chain seq x y z
N MET A 1 -18.49 9.92 -40.85
CA MET A 1 -17.60 9.62 -39.70
C MET A 1 -17.00 10.93 -39.23
N SER A 2 -17.59 11.58 -38.22
CA SER A 2 -17.05 12.83 -37.68
C SER A 2 -15.81 12.53 -36.86
N ALA A 3 -14.69 13.16 -37.20
CA ALA A 3 -13.48 13.10 -36.39
C ALA A 3 -13.80 13.67 -35.01
N VAL A 4 -13.78 12.82 -33.98
CA VAL A 4 -13.89 13.25 -32.59
C VAL A 4 -12.66 14.11 -32.33
N LYS A 5 -12.88 15.42 -32.22
CA LYS A 5 -11.84 16.38 -31.85
C LYS A 5 -11.51 16.08 -30.39
N THR A 6 -10.42 15.34 -30.16
CA THR A 6 -9.94 15.06 -28.81
C THR A 6 -9.50 16.38 -28.20
N GLU A 7 -10.34 16.99 -27.37
CA GLU A 7 -9.94 18.17 -26.61
C GLU A 7 -8.77 17.76 -25.72
N VAL A 8 -7.65 18.45 -25.91
CA VAL A 8 -6.45 18.22 -25.11
C VAL A 8 -6.78 18.67 -23.69
N LYS A 9 -6.97 17.69 -22.81
CA LYS A 9 -7.25 17.90 -21.40
C LYS A 9 -6.18 18.80 -20.78
N LYS A 10 -6.60 19.95 -20.26
CA LYS A 10 -5.69 20.93 -19.63
C LYS A 10 -5.22 20.39 -18.27
N VAL A 11 -3.92 20.29 -18.10
CA VAL A 11 -3.27 19.93 -16.83
C VAL A 11 -2.90 21.20 -16.08
N ILE A 12 -3.28 21.30 -14.81
CA ILE A 12 -3.01 22.47 -13.97
C ILE A 12 -1.65 22.30 -13.30
N LYS A 13 -0.73 23.24 -13.55
CA LYS A 13 0.57 23.27 -12.89
C LYS A 13 0.39 23.59 -11.41
N PHE A 14 0.98 22.75 -10.55
CA PHE A 14 1.08 22.95 -9.11
C PHE A 14 2.43 22.38 -8.62
N GLY A 15 3.25 23.23 -8.01
CA GLY A 15 4.63 22.97 -7.61
C GLY A 15 4.85 22.92 -6.10
N VAL A 16 6.13 22.81 -5.70
CA VAL A 16 6.54 22.82 -4.28
C VAL A 16 6.35 24.23 -3.70
N GLU A 17 6.68 25.23 -4.49
CA GLU A 17 6.46 26.65 -4.22
C GLU A 17 4.99 26.98 -3.92
N ASP A 18 4.06 26.29 -4.59
CA ASP A 18 2.62 26.49 -4.41
C ASP A 18 2.08 25.86 -3.11
N LEU A 19 2.84 24.97 -2.47
CA LEU A 19 2.51 24.51 -1.13
C LEU A 19 2.68 25.62 -0.10
N ASN A 20 3.54 26.62 -0.33
CA ASN A 20 3.79 27.69 0.65
C ASN A 20 4.16 27.15 2.06
N LEU A 21 4.91 26.04 2.09
CA LEU A 21 5.46 25.45 3.30
C LEU A 21 6.98 25.50 3.25
N LYS A 22 7.58 25.86 4.38
CA LYS A 22 9.03 25.78 4.53
C LYS A 22 9.45 24.36 4.96
N PRO A 23 10.69 23.93 4.69
CA PRO A 23 11.16 22.58 5.05
C PRO A 23 11.09 22.22 6.54
N ASP A 24 11.17 23.22 7.41
CA ASP A 24 11.04 23.13 8.88
C ASP A 24 9.59 23.01 9.36
N ASP A 25 8.60 23.25 8.49
CA ASP A 25 7.19 23.12 8.86
C ASP A 25 6.82 21.63 9.05
N PRO A 26 6.19 21.24 10.18
CA PRO A 26 5.79 19.85 10.43
C PRO A 26 4.83 19.29 9.37
N ARG A 27 4.15 20.15 8.60
CA ARG A 27 3.25 19.79 7.50
C ARG A 27 3.99 19.49 6.20
N TYR A 28 5.25 19.90 6.07
CA TYR A 28 6.01 19.87 4.83
C TYR A 28 6.15 18.44 4.29
N LYS A 29 6.55 17.49 5.15
CA LYS A 29 6.71 16.08 4.76
C LYS A 29 5.43 15.48 4.18
N SER A 30 4.31 15.63 4.89
CA SER A 30 2.99 15.16 4.44
C SER A 30 2.53 15.88 3.17
N GLY A 31 2.80 17.19 3.07
CA GLY A 31 2.52 17.98 1.87
C GLY A 31 3.27 17.48 0.65
N MET A 32 4.56 17.15 0.80
CA MET A 32 5.38 16.57 -0.27
C MET A 32 4.88 15.20 -0.72
N HIS A 33 4.40 14.35 0.19
CA HIS A 33 3.76 13.08 -0.17
C HIS A 33 2.50 13.30 -1.01
N CYS A 34 1.63 14.21 -0.58
CA CYS A 34 0.39 14.53 -1.30
C CYS A 34 0.68 15.19 -2.67
N LEU A 35 1.68 16.07 -2.74
CA LEU A 35 2.11 16.73 -3.97
C LEU A 35 2.64 15.72 -5.00
N ARG A 36 3.48 14.77 -4.56
CA ARG A 36 3.94 13.68 -5.44
C ARG A 36 2.79 12.82 -5.93
N ALA A 37 1.80 12.56 -5.09
CA ALA A 37 0.59 11.85 -5.48
C ALA A 37 -0.28 12.66 -6.46
N TYR A 38 -0.29 14.00 -6.37
CA TYR A 38 -0.92 14.85 -7.37
C TYR A 38 -0.20 14.73 -8.71
N TRP A 39 1.12 14.91 -8.74
CA TRP A 39 1.90 14.77 -9.99
C TRP A 39 1.73 13.41 -10.65
N SER A 40 1.61 12.34 -9.85
CA SER A 40 1.45 10.99 -10.37
C SER A 40 0.07 10.70 -10.98
N GLN A 41 -0.95 11.53 -10.72
CA GLN A 41 -2.34 11.30 -11.15
C GLN A 41 -2.96 12.44 -11.95
N ALA A 42 -2.37 13.65 -11.93
CA ALA A 42 -2.96 14.88 -12.48
C ALA A 42 -3.39 14.76 -13.95
N THR A 43 -2.65 14.02 -14.78
CA THR A 43 -3.02 13.79 -16.20
C THR A 43 -4.27 12.92 -16.35
N THR A 44 -4.55 12.07 -15.37
CA THR A 44 -5.73 11.19 -15.35
C THR A 44 -6.96 11.86 -14.74
N PHE A 45 -6.78 12.86 -13.87
CA PHE A 45 -7.87 13.60 -13.21
C PHE A 45 -8.58 14.56 -14.13
N GLU A 46 -9.90 14.60 -14.08
CA GLU A 46 -10.71 15.66 -14.67
C GLU A 46 -10.30 17.04 -14.12
N THR A 47 -10.61 18.11 -14.86
CA THR A 47 -10.20 19.47 -14.46
C THR A 47 -10.72 19.84 -13.08
N HIS A 48 -11.99 19.52 -12.78
CA HIS A 48 -12.56 19.78 -11.46
C HIS A 48 -11.89 18.95 -10.34
N GLU A 49 -11.47 17.72 -10.62
CA GLU A 49 -10.74 16.88 -9.66
C GLU A 49 -9.33 17.44 -9.39
N GLN A 50 -8.66 17.99 -10.42
CA GLN A 50 -7.37 18.67 -10.24
C GLN A 50 -7.52 19.90 -9.36
N GLU A 51 -8.54 20.73 -9.62
CA GLU A 51 -8.86 21.91 -8.82
C GLU A 51 -9.16 21.55 -7.36
N ASP A 52 -9.93 20.49 -7.13
CA ASP A 52 -10.22 19.97 -5.80
C ASP A 52 -8.96 19.52 -5.07
N MET A 53 -8.10 18.73 -5.73
CA MET A 53 -6.85 18.28 -5.10
C MET A 53 -5.92 19.44 -4.78
N ILE A 54 -5.78 20.40 -5.70
CA ILE A 54 -4.99 21.62 -5.50
C ILE A 54 -5.55 22.44 -4.33
N ARG A 55 -6.88 22.56 -4.22
CA ARG A 55 -7.52 23.24 -3.09
C ARG A 55 -7.18 22.57 -1.77
N TYR A 56 -7.24 21.25 -1.67
CA TYR A 56 -6.83 20.53 -0.45
C TYR A 56 -5.35 20.72 -0.12
N LEU A 57 -4.48 20.77 -1.13
CA LEU A 57 -3.04 21.00 -0.95
C LEU A 57 -2.76 22.42 -0.44
N ARG A 58 -3.35 23.45 -1.07
CA ARG A 58 -3.19 24.86 -0.66
C ARG A 58 -3.73 25.14 0.74
N ASN A 59 -4.86 24.52 1.09
CA ASN A 59 -5.48 24.70 2.40
C ASN A 59 -4.85 23.82 3.49
N HIS A 60 -3.88 22.97 3.14
CA HIS A 60 -3.30 21.97 4.02
C HIS A 60 -4.33 21.04 4.66
N ASP A 61 -5.40 20.71 3.93
CA ASP A 61 -6.48 19.88 4.43
C ASP A 61 -6.09 18.40 4.61
N TYR A 62 -4.92 18.03 4.08
CA TYR A 62 -4.28 16.74 4.28
C TYR A 62 -3.58 16.62 5.65
N TYR A 63 -3.40 17.72 6.38
CA TYR A 63 -2.70 17.68 7.66
C TYR A 63 -3.65 17.37 8.81
N HIS A 64 -3.29 16.37 9.61
CA HIS A 64 -3.98 16.03 10.84
C HIS A 64 -3.30 16.74 12.01
N TYR A 65 -4.00 17.66 12.67
CA TYR A 65 -3.46 18.49 13.76
C TYR A 65 -3.11 17.72 15.05
N THR A 66 -3.54 16.47 15.17
CA THR A 66 -3.29 15.68 16.37
C THR A 66 -1.86 15.17 16.34
N THR A 67 -1.11 15.51 17.39
CA THR A 67 0.23 15.03 17.71
C THR A 67 0.38 13.57 17.27
N PRO A 68 1.47 13.20 16.56
CA PRO A 68 1.69 11.85 16.05
C PRO A 68 1.82 10.85 17.20
N SER A 69 0.69 10.44 17.75
CA SER A 69 0.56 9.18 18.45
C SER A 69 0.56 8.10 17.38
N ALA A 70 1.18 6.96 17.67
CA ALA A 70 1.26 5.78 16.80
C ALA A 70 -0.11 5.16 16.38
N ARG A 71 -1.22 5.85 16.63
CA ARG A 71 -2.60 5.38 16.46
C ARG A 71 -3.47 6.23 15.52
N VAL A 72 -2.91 7.21 14.80
CA VAL A 72 -3.72 7.98 13.84
C VAL A 72 -4.06 7.10 12.64
N THR A 73 -5.27 6.56 12.64
CA THR A 73 -5.80 5.77 11.53
C THR A 73 -6.43 6.68 10.48
N ALA A 74 -6.55 6.21 9.23
CA ALA A 74 -7.21 6.98 8.19
C ALA A 74 -8.67 7.35 8.54
N THR A 75 -9.33 6.56 9.41
CA THR A 75 -10.71 6.80 9.82
C THR A 75 -10.89 8.05 10.69
N THR A 76 -9.84 8.53 11.36
CA THR A 76 -9.90 9.78 12.15
C THR A 76 -9.62 11.01 11.30
N HIS A 77 -9.12 10.83 10.07
CA HIS A 77 -8.74 11.93 9.21
C HIS A 77 -9.96 12.73 8.75
N LYS A 78 -9.89 14.07 8.81
CA LYS A 78 -11.02 14.95 8.45
C LYS A 78 -11.55 14.72 7.04
N LEU A 79 -10.66 14.48 6.06
CA LEU A 79 -11.05 14.18 4.69
C LEU A 79 -11.77 12.84 4.55
N TYR A 80 -11.41 11.83 5.36
CA TYR A 80 -12.13 10.56 5.40
C TYR A 80 -13.55 10.77 5.89
N HIS A 81 -13.73 11.49 7.00
CA HIS A 81 -15.06 11.84 7.50
C HIS A 81 -15.88 12.65 6.50
N ALA A 82 -15.25 13.62 5.82
CA ALA A 82 -15.91 14.44 4.81
C ALA A 82 -16.43 13.59 3.64
N THR A 83 -15.60 12.70 3.09
CA THR A 83 -16.02 11.85 1.97
C THR A 83 -17.04 10.79 2.37
N MET A 84 -16.94 10.23 3.58
CA MET A 84 -17.93 9.27 4.07
C MET A 84 -19.28 9.94 4.34
N ARG A 85 -19.29 11.16 4.90
CA ARG A 85 -20.53 11.94 5.06
C ARG A 85 -21.18 12.28 3.72
N ALA A 86 -20.38 12.63 2.72
CA ALA A 86 -20.89 12.86 1.37
C ALA A 86 -21.46 11.58 0.77
N PHE A 87 -20.79 10.43 0.98
CA PHE A 87 -21.32 9.13 0.59
C PHE A 87 -22.65 8.80 1.27
N ASP A 88 -22.80 9.05 2.58
CA ASP A 88 -24.06 8.82 3.28
C ASP A 88 -25.20 9.69 2.72
N SER A 89 -24.89 10.86 2.17
CA SER A 89 -25.88 11.80 1.63
C SER A 89 -26.28 11.51 0.18
N VAL A 90 -25.35 11.16 -0.70
CA VAL A 90 -25.59 11.04 -2.15
C VAL A 90 -25.09 9.71 -2.74
N GLY A 91 -24.74 8.74 -1.89
CA GLY A 91 -24.25 7.43 -2.30
C GLY A 91 -22.88 7.49 -2.95
N LEU A 92 -22.63 6.63 -3.92
CA LEU A 92 -21.31 6.51 -4.56
C LEU A 92 -20.82 7.85 -5.11
N GLU A 93 -21.69 8.71 -5.64
CA GLU A 93 -21.38 10.04 -6.20
C GLU A 93 -20.74 11.02 -5.18
N GLY A 94 -20.91 10.76 -3.88
CA GLY A 94 -20.31 11.57 -2.81
C GLY A 94 -18.85 11.24 -2.50
N LEU A 95 -18.34 10.13 -3.04
CA LEU A 95 -16.92 9.79 -2.92
C LEU A 95 -16.04 10.80 -3.68
N SER A 96 -14.78 10.97 -3.29
CA SER A 96 -13.87 11.88 -3.98
C SER A 96 -12.58 11.18 -4.31
N ARG A 97 -12.25 11.11 -5.61
CA ARG A 97 -10.99 10.53 -6.08
C ARG A 97 -9.79 11.33 -5.57
N PRO A 98 -9.77 12.68 -5.60
CA PRO A 98 -8.75 13.48 -4.92
C PRO A 98 -8.53 13.10 -3.45
N ILE A 99 -9.61 12.99 -2.67
CA ILE A 99 -9.52 12.59 -1.25
C ILE A 99 -8.91 11.19 -1.10
N TYR A 100 -9.33 10.23 -1.92
CA TYR A 100 -8.77 8.88 -1.91
C TYR A 100 -7.25 8.88 -2.17
N ILE A 101 -6.78 9.64 -3.16
CA ILE A 101 -5.35 9.73 -3.50
C ILE A 101 -4.56 10.38 -2.36
N ILE A 102 -5.07 11.48 -1.77
CA ILE A 102 -4.47 12.12 -0.59
C ILE A 102 -4.34 11.11 0.55
N LEU A 103 -5.43 10.45 0.94
CA LEU A 103 -5.42 9.49 2.05
C LEU A 103 -4.50 8.29 1.76
N SER A 104 -4.48 7.78 0.52
CA SER A 104 -3.59 6.68 0.14
C SER A 104 -2.11 7.06 0.18
N SER A 105 -1.78 8.34 -0.01
CA SER A 105 -0.40 8.83 0.08
C SER A 105 0.11 9.00 1.51
N LEU A 106 -0.81 9.19 2.47
CA LEU A 106 -0.49 9.44 3.88
C LEU A 106 -0.54 8.17 4.74
N TYR A 107 -1.44 7.25 4.40
CA TYR A 107 -1.72 6.08 5.22
C TYR A 107 -1.37 4.79 4.49
N LEU A 108 -0.56 3.94 5.13
CA LEU A 108 -0.16 2.64 4.59
C LEU A 108 -1.37 1.73 4.31
N LYS A 109 -2.42 1.84 5.13
CA LYS A 109 -3.62 1.00 5.03
C LYS A 109 -4.89 1.83 5.22
N LEU A 110 -5.73 1.83 4.20
CA LEU A 110 -7.08 2.40 4.26
C LEU A 110 -8.12 1.34 4.67
N PRO A 111 -9.26 1.75 5.28
CA PRO A 111 -10.34 0.84 5.62
C PRO A 111 -10.81 0.02 4.42
N VAL A 112 -11.02 -1.28 4.64
CA VAL A 112 -11.39 -2.22 3.56
C VAL A 112 -12.68 -1.80 2.87
N ASN A 113 -13.69 -1.41 3.65
CA ASN A 113 -14.97 -0.93 3.13
C ASN A 113 -14.79 0.31 2.23
N TYR A 114 -14.04 1.31 2.70
CA TYR A 114 -13.75 2.51 1.91
C TYR A 114 -13.06 2.20 0.57
N ARG A 115 -12.07 1.29 0.57
CA ARG A 115 -11.44 0.84 -0.69
C ARG A 115 -12.42 0.14 -1.62
N GLN A 116 -13.34 -0.67 -1.10
CA GLN A 116 -14.36 -1.32 -1.92
C GLN A 116 -15.31 -0.31 -2.55
N LEU A 117 -15.71 0.73 -1.80
CA LEU A 117 -16.55 1.83 -2.31
C LEU A 117 -15.85 2.62 -3.41
N ILE A 118 -14.58 3.00 -3.21
CA ILE A 118 -13.77 3.68 -4.24
C ILE A 118 -13.62 2.80 -5.49
N ARG A 119 -13.36 1.50 -5.33
CA ARG A 119 -13.28 0.56 -6.47
C ARG A 119 -14.61 0.46 -7.21
N ALA A 120 -15.73 0.41 -6.48
CA ALA A 120 -17.06 0.32 -7.08
C ALA A 120 -17.38 1.56 -7.94
N ARG A 121 -16.91 2.75 -7.54
CA ARG A 121 -17.12 3.97 -8.32
C ARG A 121 -16.12 4.18 -9.46
N PHE A 122 -14.83 4.03 -9.19
CA PHE A 122 -13.76 4.43 -10.12
C PHE A 122 -13.12 3.24 -10.87
N GLY A 123 -13.56 2.01 -10.59
CA GLY A 123 -13.13 0.79 -11.27
C GLY A 123 -11.80 0.23 -10.75
N SER A 124 -10.75 1.04 -10.66
CA SER A 124 -9.42 0.63 -10.19
C SER A 124 -8.99 1.38 -8.93
N LEU A 125 -8.17 0.70 -8.11
CA LEU A 125 -7.49 1.29 -6.94
C LEU A 125 -6.00 1.55 -7.19
N ASP A 126 -5.48 1.08 -8.33
CA ASP A 126 -4.06 1.13 -8.60
C ASP A 126 -3.64 2.56 -8.96
N ILE A 127 -2.74 3.13 -8.16
CA ILE A 127 -2.18 4.46 -8.39
C ILE A 127 -0.95 4.29 -9.29
N ILE A 128 -1.17 4.32 -10.60
CA ILE A 128 -0.09 4.26 -11.60
C ILE A 128 0.64 5.61 -11.61
N ASN A 129 1.96 5.60 -11.62
CA ASN A 129 2.72 6.85 -11.60
C ASN A 129 2.82 7.49 -12.99
N HIS A 130 2.02 8.54 -13.23
CA HIS A 130 2.01 9.34 -14.46
C HIS A 130 2.74 10.70 -14.34
N SER A 131 3.73 10.79 -13.45
CA SER A 131 4.46 12.04 -13.23
C SER A 131 5.24 12.51 -14.45
N GLN A 132 5.76 11.59 -15.27
CA GLN A 132 6.46 11.94 -16.50
C GLN A 132 5.53 12.64 -17.51
N GLU A 133 4.30 12.12 -17.68
CA GLU A 133 3.28 12.72 -18.52
C GLU A 133 2.86 14.09 -17.99
N TYR A 134 2.75 14.24 -16.66
CA TYR A 134 2.47 15.52 -16.02
C TYR A 134 3.55 16.57 -16.36
N PHE A 135 4.84 16.25 -16.13
CA PHE A 135 5.93 17.18 -16.40
C PHE A 135 6.04 17.55 -17.87
N LYS A 136 5.83 16.58 -18.77
CA LYS A 136 5.75 16.82 -20.22
C LYS A 136 4.59 17.76 -20.57
N ALA A 137 3.42 17.58 -19.96
CA ALA A 137 2.24 18.38 -20.25
C ALA A 137 2.38 19.85 -19.82
N ILE A 138 3.14 20.13 -18.75
CA ILE A 138 3.39 21.50 -18.28
C ILE A 138 4.64 22.15 -18.90
N GLY A 139 5.27 21.50 -19.88
CA GLY A 139 6.48 22.01 -20.55
C GLY A 139 7.73 22.00 -19.67
N GLY A 140 7.75 21.21 -18.60
CA GLY A 140 8.90 21.04 -17.73
C GLY A 140 9.88 19.99 -18.26
N THR A 141 11.16 20.34 -18.35
CA THR A 141 12.26 19.39 -18.55
C THR A 141 12.54 18.68 -17.23
N GLU A 142 11.99 17.48 -17.08
CA GLU A 142 12.24 16.51 -16.00
C GLU A 142 11.94 17.03 -14.57
N GLY A 143 10.98 16.40 -13.90
CA GLY A 143 10.81 16.61 -12.46
C GLY A 143 12.07 16.24 -11.68
N PRO A 144 12.21 16.64 -10.40
CA PRO A 144 13.43 16.47 -9.59
C PRO A 144 13.83 15.02 -9.25
N PHE A 145 13.43 14.02 -10.05
CA PHE A 145 13.55 12.59 -9.74
C PHE A 145 14.38 11.75 -10.73
N THR A 146 15.18 12.33 -11.64
CA THR A 146 15.92 11.52 -12.62
C THR A 146 17.24 10.89 -12.13
N THR A 147 17.58 10.91 -10.84
CA THR A 147 18.82 10.25 -10.37
C THR A 147 18.71 9.52 -9.03
N VAL A 148 17.93 8.44 -8.92
CA VAL A 148 18.24 7.33 -7.97
C VAL A 148 17.74 5.99 -8.54
N THR A 149 18.68 5.18 -9.04
CA THR A 149 18.72 3.71 -9.17
C THR A 149 17.40 2.92 -9.25
N ASN A 150 17.20 2.29 -10.42
CA ASN A 150 16.45 1.04 -10.58
C ASN A 150 17.08 -0.07 -9.73
N THR A 151 16.77 -0.11 -8.44
CA THR A 151 16.89 -1.31 -7.62
C THR A 151 15.52 -1.57 -7.01
N SER A 152 14.68 -2.30 -7.74
CA SER A 152 13.48 -2.91 -7.15
C SER A 152 13.88 -3.63 -5.86
N PRO A 153 13.15 -3.43 -4.74
CA PRO A 153 13.30 -4.29 -3.58
C PRO A 153 12.95 -5.70 -4.00
N LYS A 154 13.96 -6.55 -4.10
CA LYS A 154 13.82 -7.98 -4.35
C LYS A 154 13.16 -8.58 -3.12
N ILE A 155 11.86 -8.83 -3.20
CA ILE A 155 11.14 -9.66 -2.24
C ILE A 155 11.91 -10.99 -2.14
N PRO A 156 12.33 -11.45 -0.93
CA PRO A 156 12.99 -12.73 -0.80
C PRO A 156 11.98 -13.84 -1.11
N GLY A 157 11.97 -14.27 -2.37
CA GLY A 157 11.26 -15.45 -2.83
C GLY A 157 11.95 -16.69 -2.30
N THR A 158 11.24 -17.41 -1.44
CA THR A 158 11.48 -18.79 -1.04
C THR A 158 11.80 -19.64 -2.27
N GLY A 159 12.89 -20.41 -2.18
CA GLY A 159 13.57 -20.97 -3.33
C GLY A 159 12.75 -21.88 -4.25
N GLN A 160 13.00 -21.73 -5.55
CA GLN A 160 12.93 -22.83 -6.50
C GLN A 160 14.11 -22.72 -7.48
N VAL A 161 15.06 -23.62 -7.25
CA VAL A 161 15.91 -24.39 -8.18
C VAL A 161 16.08 -23.82 -9.61
N LEU A 162 17.32 -23.40 -9.89
CA LEU A 162 17.87 -23.24 -11.24
C LEU A 162 17.73 -24.53 -12.05
N ILE A 163 17.11 -24.43 -13.23
CA ILE A 163 17.51 -25.25 -14.39
C ILE A 163 17.82 -24.28 -15.52
N SER A 164 19.11 -24.02 -15.71
CA SER A 164 19.65 -23.31 -16.86
C SER A 164 19.49 -24.16 -18.13
N LYS A 165 18.80 -23.64 -19.15
CA LYS A 165 19.01 -24.06 -20.54
C LYS A 165 18.93 -22.89 -21.51
N SER A 166 20.12 -22.51 -21.96
CA SER A 166 20.55 -22.17 -23.32
C SER A 166 19.74 -21.18 -24.15
N ALA A 167 20.45 -20.15 -24.60
CA ALA A 167 20.08 -19.23 -25.65
C ALA A 167 19.79 -19.97 -26.96
N VAL A 168 18.64 -19.66 -27.56
CA VAL A 168 18.36 -19.88 -28.98
C VAL A 168 18.12 -18.52 -29.60
N THR A 169 19.17 -18.01 -30.23
CA THR A 169 19.15 -16.86 -31.12
C THR A 169 18.46 -17.27 -32.41
N THR A 170 17.26 -16.75 -32.69
CA THR A 170 16.65 -16.87 -34.02
C THR A 170 16.79 -15.53 -34.74
N ASN A 171 17.85 -15.42 -35.54
CA ASN A 171 17.98 -14.40 -36.57
C ASN A 171 16.98 -14.70 -37.69
N THR A 172 16.08 -13.76 -37.96
CA THR A 172 15.27 -13.77 -39.19
C THR A 172 16.10 -13.09 -40.28
N ALA A 173 16.59 -13.89 -41.22
CA ALA A 173 17.39 -13.47 -42.35
C ALA A 173 16.51 -12.78 -43.41
N MET A 174 16.90 -11.56 -43.76
CA MET A 174 16.43 -10.82 -44.93
C MET A 174 17.32 -11.25 -46.12
N ILE A 175 16.69 -11.75 -47.18
CA ILE A 175 17.32 -12.13 -48.45
C ILE A 175 17.77 -10.85 -49.17
N ARG A 176 19.07 -10.69 -49.43
CA ARG A 176 19.57 -9.76 -50.44
C ARG A 176 20.86 -10.29 -51.07
N ASN A 177 20.95 -10.04 -52.37
CA ASN A 177 21.75 -10.74 -53.37
C ASN A 177 23.27 -10.63 -53.22
N LYS A 178 23.92 -11.64 -53.81
CA LYS A 178 25.31 -11.68 -54.30
C LYS A 178 25.66 -10.40 -55.09
N ASP A 179 26.89 -9.93 -54.95
CA ASP A 179 27.93 -10.01 -56.00
C ASP A 179 29.29 -9.51 -55.47
N GLU A 180 30.34 -10.22 -55.92
CA GLU A 180 31.74 -9.87 -56.27
C GLU A 180 32.53 -8.81 -55.48
N GLU A 181 33.69 -9.20 -54.91
CA GLU A 181 35.08 -8.84 -55.31
C GLU A 181 35.70 -8.05 -54.12
N ASP A 182 36.98 -8.02 -53.75
CA ASP A 182 38.23 -8.70 -54.11
C ASP A 182 39.23 -8.37 -52.96
N ILE A 183 40.21 -9.26 -52.72
CA ILE A 183 41.59 -9.10 -52.21
C ILE A 183 41.92 -8.02 -51.13
N VAL A 184 42.59 -8.43 -50.03
CA VAL A 184 43.97 -8.02 -49.61
C VAL A 184 44.26 -8.37 -48.14
N SER A 185 45.24 -9.27 -48.00
CA SER A 185 46.30 -9.41 -46.98
C SER A 185 46.35 -8.46 -45.76
N GLY A 186 46.60 -9.05 -44.58
CA GLY A 186 47.14 -8.32 -43.42
C GLY A 186 47.51 -9.23 -42.25
N ALA A 187 48.74 -9.74 -42.24
CA ALA A 187 49.35 -10.45 -41.12
C ALA A 187 49.67 -9.49 -39.95
N GLY A 188 49.52 -9.93 -38.71
CA GLY A 188 49.95 -9.16 -37.53
C GLY A 188 49.81 -9.90 -36.20
N LYS A 189 50.93 -10.46 -35.73
CA LYS A 189 51.18 -11.01 -34.38
C LYS A 189 51.03 -9.97 -33.26
N GLN A 190 50.67 -10.47 -32.06
CA GLN A 190 51.22 -10.20 -30.69
C GLN A 190 50.06 -10.46 -29.69
N VAL A 191 50.09 -11.36 -28.68
CA VAL A 191 51.04 -11.74 -27.61
C VAL A 191 51.37 -10.61 -26.63
N ALA A 192 50.60 -10.54 -25.55
CA ALA A 192 50.93 -10.06 -24.20
C ALA A 192 49.82 -10.65 -23.29
N LEU A 193 50.01 -11.57 -22.34
CA LEU A 193 50.98 -11.74 -21.26
C LEU A 193 50.99 -10.54 -20.31
N LEU A 194 50.03 -10.56 -19.38
CA LEU A 194 50.06 -9.76 -18.16
C LEU A 194 50.04 -10.72 -16.96
N ASP A 195 51.22 -10.83 -16.38
CA ASP A 195 51.50 -11.33 -15.04
C ASP A 195 51.37 -10.15 -14.07
N SER A 196 50.79 -10.37 -12.89
CA SER A 196 51.02 -9.48 -11.75
C SER A 196 50.76 -10.22 -10.44
N ALA A 197 51.84 -10.79 -9.92
CA ALA A 197 52.01 -11.21 -8.54
C ALA A 197 51.98 -10.02 -7.57
N GLY A 198 51.49 -10.26 -6.36
CA GLY A 198 51.50 -9.28 -5.27
C GLY A 198 50.89 -9.83 -3.97
N TRP A 199 51.38 -10.96 -3.47
CA TRP A 199 51.02 -11.46 -2.13
C TRP A 199 51.99 -10.91 -1.08
N VAL A 200 51.51 -9.94 -0.32
CA VAL A 200 52.17 -9.44 0.89
C VAL A 200 51.83 -10.37 2.06
N LYS A 201 52.86 -11.00 2.63
CA LYS A 201 52.78 -11.71 3.91
C LYS A 201 52.91 -10.70 5.04
N GLN A 202 51.86 -10.53 5.85
CA GLN A 202 51.96 -9.89 7.16
C GLN A 202 51.78 -10.96 8.24
N SER A 203 52.89 -11.34 8.87
CA SER A 203 52.92 -12.08 10.13
C SER A 203 52.81 -11.09 11.29
N VAL A 204 51.68 -11.10 11.99
CA VAL A 204 51.53 -10.38 13.27
C VAL A 204 51.48 -11.41 14.39
N SER A 205 52.39 -11.24 15.35
CA SER A 205 52.54 -12.03 16.56
C SER A 205 51.34 -11.85 17.49
N LEU A 206 50.60 -12.93 17.72
CA LEU A 206 49.50 -13.00 18.68
C LEU A 206 50.07 -13.17 20.11
N LYS A 207 49.98 -12.12 20.93
CA LYS A 207 50.23 -12.20 22.38
C LYS A 207 49.07 -12.91 23.07
N GLU A 208 49.42 -13.68 24.10
CA GLU A 208 48.54 -14.44 24.99
C GLU A 208 47.30 -13.67 25.45
N ALA A 209 46.12 -14.19 25.11
CA ALA A 209 44.86 -13.82 25.73
C ALA A 209 44.18 -15.07 26.30
N LYS A 210 43.73 -14.94 27.55
CA LYS A 210 43.21 -15.97 28.46
C LYS A 210 42.07 -16.81 27.85
N ARG A 211 42.13 -18.12 28.12
CA ARG A 211 41.07 -19.13 27.89
C ARG A 211 39.68 -18.64 28.35
N PRO A 212 38.64 -18.74 27.51
CA PRO A 212 37.27 -18.69 27.99
C PRO A 212 36.87 -20.00 28.71
N ARG A 213 36.08 -19.85 29.77
CA ARG A 213 35.50 -20.95 30.57
C ARG A 213 34.57 -21.81 29.71
N ALA A 214 34.57 -23.11 30.01
CA ALA A 214 33.73 -24.11 29.36
C ALA A 214 32.23 -23.85 29.59
N LEU A 215 31.48 -24.03 28.51
CA LEU A 215 30.03 -23.90 28.42
C LEU A 215 29.34 -25.21 28.85
N SER A 216 29.53 -25.65 30.10
CA SER A 216 28.94 -26.91 30.61
C SER A 216 27.94 -26.75 31.75
N ASP A 217 27.70 -25.55 32.27
CA ASP A 217 26.94 -25.37 33.52
C ASP A 217 25.68 -24.50 33.35
N ILE A 218 24.93 -24.67 32.25
CA ILE A 218 23.59 -24.08 32.13
C ILE A 218 22.56 -25.18 32.44
N PRO A 219 21.84 -25.11 33.58
CA PRO A 219 20.79 -26.09 33.88
C PRO A 219 19.64 -25.98 32.89
N ALA A 220 19.14 -27.14 32.44
CA ALA A 220 18.05 -27.27 31.48
C ALA A 220 16.75 -26.62 32.02
N ILE A 221 16.29 -25.57 31.35
CA ILE A 221 14.99 -24.96 31.60
C ILE A 221 13.95 -25.74 30.78
N GLU A 222 13.18 -26.61 31.43
CA GLU A 222 12.03 -27.26 30.81
C GLU A 222 10.86 -26.26 30.66
N PRO A 223 10.35 -26.01 29.44
CA PRO A 223 9.17 -25.19 29.27
C PRO A 223 7.91 -25.96 29.65
N LYS A 224 7.28 -25.57 30.78
CA LYS A 224 5.95 -26.03 31.18
C LYS A 224 4.91 -25.65 30.13
N ARG A 225 4.49 -26.63 29.35
CA ARG A 225 3.44 -26.54 28.32
C ARG A 225 2.06 -26.71 28.97
N THR A 226 1.40 -25.61 29.32
CA THR A 226 -0.02 -25.63 29.70
C THR A 226 -0.88 -25.74 28.44
N ARG A 227 -1.37 -26.95 28.15
CA ARG A 227 -2.47 -27.16 27.20
C ARG A 227 -3.77 -26.68 27.85
N ARG A 228 -4.36 -25.59 27.35
CA ARG A 228 -5.80 -25.35 27.51
C ARG A 228 -6.52 -25.95 26.31
N ALA A 229 -7.46 -26.85 26.58
CA ALA A 229 -8.43 -27.31 25.60
C ALA A 229 -9.28 -26.10 25.19
N ALA A 230 -9.25 -25.76 23.90
CA ALA A 230 -10.22 -24.86 23.31
C ALA A 230 -11.35 -25.72 22.75
N ASP A 231 -12.56 -25.46 23.22
CA ASP A 231 -13.78 -26.01 22.64
C ASP A 231 -13.88 -25.51 21.19
N ASN A 232 -13.85 -26.45 20.26
CA ASN A 232 -13.99 -26.21 18.83
C ASN A 232 -15.48 -26.06 18.49
N ASP A 233 -16.04 -24.89 18.78
CA ASP A 233 -17.23 -24.43 18.03
C ASP A 233 -16.77 -24.04 16.63
N GLY A 234 -16.78 -25.04 15.75
CA GLY A 234 -16.42 -24.92 14.35
C GLY A 234 -17.21 -23.79 13.68
N PHE A 235 -16.47 -22.82 13.14
CA PHE A 235 -17.03 -21.71 12.37
C PHE A 235 -17.55 -22.26 11.03
N ASP A 236 -18.84 -22.58 10.98
CA ASP A 236 -19.49 -23.12 9.78
C ASP A 236 -19.70 -22.02 8.73
N ILE A 237 -18.78 -21.97 7.76
CA ILE A 237 -18.76 -20.99 6.66
C ILE A 237 -20.01 -21.13 5.77
N ASP A 238 -20.57 -22.33 5.65
CA ASP A 238 -21.73 -22.58 4.80
C ASP A 238 -22.99 -21.90 5.36
N HIS A 239 -23.07 -21.75 6.68
CA HIS A 239 -24.18 -21.06 7.34
C HIS A 239 -24.15 -19.54 7.11
N VAL A 240 -22.96 -18.95 7.01
CA VAL A 240 -22.76 -17.52 6.71
C VAL A 240 -23.10 -17.22 5.25
N VAL A 241 -22.69 -18.09 4.32
CA VAL A 241 -22.99 -17.94 2.88
C VAL A 241 -24.49 -18.07 2.60
N ALA A 242 -25.21 -18.94 3.33
CA ALA A 242 -26.65 -19.05 3.24
C ALA A 242 -27.38 -17.76 3.71
N GLY A 243 -26.88 -17.12 4.77
CA GLY A 243 -27.41 -15.84 5.27
C GLY A 243 -27.26 -14.68 4.27
N VAL A 244 -26.11 -14.58 3.61
CA VAL A 244 -25.84 -13.53 2.61
C VAL A 244 -26.71 -13.70 1.35
N LYS A 245 -26.93 -14.95 0.90
CA LYS A 245 -27.83 -15.23 -0.23
C LYS A 245 -29.27 -14.85 0.09
N SER A 246 -29.74 -15.09 1.32
CA SER A 246 -31.09 -14.73 1.77
C SER A 246 -31.34 -13.22 1.72
N SER A 247 -30.37 -12.41 2.18
CA SER A 247 -30.48 -10.95 2.19
C SER A 247 -30.53 -10.35 0.77
N LEU A 248 -29.81 -10.92 -0.19
CA LEU A 248 -29.86 -10.50 -1.60
C LEU A 248 -31.23 -10.77 -2.25
N THR A 249 -31.91 -11.86 -1.86
CA THR A 249 -33.27 -12.15 -2.31
C THR A 249 -34.28 -11.14 -1.76
N ILE A 250 -34.15 -10.71 -0.49
CA ILE A 250 -35.03 -9.70 0.13
C ILE A 250 -34.90 -8.35 -0.59
N GLN A 251 -33.68 -7.97 -1.00
CA GLN A 251 -33.45 -6.75 -1.80
C GLN A 251 -34.16 -6.83 -3.17
N ARG A 252 -34.11 -7.97 -3.85
CA ARG A 252 -34.77 -8.17 -5.17
C ARG A 252 -36.31 -8.09 -5.10
N PHE A 253 -36.92 -8.51 -3.98
CA PHE A 253 -38.36 -8.35 -3.80
C PHE A 253 -38.78 -6.89 -3.58
N ALA A 254 -37.96 -6.09 -2.88
CA ALA A 254 -38.22 -4.68 -2.67
C ALA A 254 -38.12 -3.85 -3.98
N ASP A 255 -37.19 -4.23 -4.87
CA ASP A 255 -37.00 -3.55 -6.16
C ASP A 255 -38.02 -3.99 -7.21
N ALA A 256 -38.45 -5.26 -7.20
CA ALA A 256 -39.53 -5.75 -8.06
C ALA A 256 -40.89 -5.12 -7.69
N ALA A 257 -41.14 -4.86 -6.40
CA ALA A 257 -42.36 -4.19 -5.94
C ALA A 257 -42.46 -2.73 -6.40
N LYS A 258 -41.34 -2.06 -6.71
CA LYS A 258 -41.35 -0.69 -7.26
C LYS A 258 -41.60 -0.63 -8.77
N SER A 259 -41.35 -1.72 -9.51
CA SER A 259 -41.48 -1.73 -10.98
C SER A 259 -42.83 -2.25 -11.49
N ALA A 260 -43.64 -2.89 -10.66
CA ALA A 260 -44.94 -3.47 -11.05
C ALA A 260 -46.15 -2.59 -10.65
N SER A 261 -46.09 -1.29 -10.89
CA SER A 261 -47.19 -0.35 -10.61
C SER A 261 -47.90 0.11 -11.89
N THR A 262 -48.30 -0.81 -12.76
CA THR A 262 -49.41 -0.58 -13.69
C THR A 262 -50.19 -1.89 -13.89
N THR A 263 -51.42 -1.91 -13.40
CA THR A 263 -52.47 -2.90 -13.75
C THR A 263 -52.18 -4.38 -13.47
N ALA A 264 -52.16 -4.77 -12.19
CA ALA A 264 -52.48 -6.13 -11.77
C ALA A 264 -53.05 -6.11 -10.35
N GLU A 265 -54.04 -6.96 -10.07
CA GLU A 265 -54.78 -7.06 -8.81
C GLU A 265 -53.90 -6.91 -7.58
N LYS A 266 -54.27 -5.95 -6.73
CA LYS A 266 -53.61 -5.64 -5.46
C LYS A 266 -53.70 -6.88 -4.57
N PRO A 267 -52.60 -7.60 -4.28
CA PRO A 267 -52.66 -8.72 -3.35
C PRO A 267 -53.02 -8.16 -1.97
N ARG A 268 -54.22 -8.51 -1.49
CA ARG A 268 -54.66 -8.20 -0.12
C ARG A 268 -53.82 -9.06 0.83
N MET A 269 -52.68 -8.53 1.28
CA MET A 269 -51.99 -9.09 2.44
C MET A 269 -52.95 -9.11 3.62
N THR A 270 -53.09 -10.27 4.25
CA THR A 270 -53.94 -10.41 5.41
C THR A 270 -53.28 -9.76 6.63
N SER A 271 -54.05 -9.39 7.64
CA SER A 271 -53.51 -8.88 8.90
C SER A 271 -52.54 -9.85 9.58
N SER A 272 -52.68 -11.16 9.31
CA SER A 272 -51.76 -12.20 9.77
C SER A 272 -50.38 -12.08 9.11
N ASP A 273 -50.32 -11.78 7.82
CA ASP A 273 -49.06 -11.65 7.07
C ASP A 273 -48.24 -10.43 7.55
N LEU A 274 -48.92 -9.32 7.85
CA LEU A 274 -48.29 -8.13 8.43
C LEU A 274 -47.70 -8.39 9.82
N LEU A 275 -48.36 -9.21 10.64
CA LEU A 275 -47.88 -9.58 11.97
C LEU A 275 -46.65 -10.49 11.89
N LYS A 276 -46.65 -11.48 10.99
CA LYS A 276 -45.48 -12.34 10.74
C LYS A 276 -44.28 -11.53 10.25
N MET A 277 -44.49 -10.65 9.27
CA MET A 277 -43.40 -9.82 8.74
C MET A 277 -42.80 -8.90 9.81
N LYS A 278 -43.62 -8.38 10.74
CA LYS A 278 -43.12 -7.57 11.87
C LYS A 278 -42.22 -8.37 12.80
N GLU A 279 -42.55 -9.64 13.07
CA GLU A 279 -41.71 -10.50 13.89
C GLU A 279 -40.42 -10.89 13.16
N ASP A 280 -40.49 -11.21 11.87
CA ASP A 280 -39.30 -11.53 11.06
C ASP A 280 -38.32 -10.34 11.00
N VAL A 281 -38.84 -9.11 10.85
CA VAL A 281 -38.03 -7.89 10.89
C VAL A 281 -37.36 -7.70 12.25
N LYS A 282 -38.07 -8.02 13.34
CA LYS A 282 -37.52 -7.94 14.70
C LYS A 282 -36.40 -8.96 14.89
N ILE A 283 -36.61 -10.21 14.48
CA ILE A 283 -35.61 -11.28 14.52
C ILE A 283 -34.37 -10.89 13.69
N ALA A 284 -34.57 -10.36 12.48
CA ALA A 284 -33.47 -9.91 11.62
C ALA A 284 -32.69 -8.75 12.24
N LYS A 285 -33.37 -7.81 12.89
CA LYS A 285 -32.73 -6.69 13.60
C LYS A 285 -31.89 -7.18 14.78
N ASP A 286 -32.42 -8.09 15.59
CA ASP A 286 -31.70 -8.65 16.74
C ASP A 286 -30.48 -9.48 16.29
N ALA A 287 -30.60 -10.21 15.17
CA ALA A 287 -29.47 -10.91 14.55
C ALA A 287 -28.39 -9.94 14.03
N ALA A 288 -28.80 -8.81 13.43
CA ALA A 288 -27.87 -7.79 12.96
C ALA A 288 -27.08 -7.16 14.12
N MET A 289 -27.75 -6.77 15.22
CA MET A 289 -27.08 -6.21 16.40
C MET A 289 -26.10 -7.22 17.04
N ARG A 290 -26.46 -8.51 17.08
CA ARG A 290 -25.55 -9.55 17.59
C ARG A 290 -24.31 -9.71 16.69
N ASN A 291 -24.46 -9.58 15.38
CA ASN A 291 -23.34 -9.67 14.44
C ASN A 291 -22.43 -8.44 14.54
N GLU A 292 -22.98 -7.26 14.73
CA GLU A 292 -22.22 -6.02 14.98
C GLU A 292 -21.33 -6.17 16.23
N ALA A 293 -21.89 -6.65 17.35
CA ALA A 293 -21.12 -6.92 18.57
C ALA A 293 -20.00 -7.96 18.36
N LYS A 294 -20.20 -8.96 17.50
CA LYS A 294 -19.15 -9.94 17.14
C LYS A 294 -18.04 -9.29 16.32
N ILE A 295 -18.37 -8.37 15.42
CA ILE A 295 -17.40 -7.62 14.61
C ILE A 295 -16.55 -6.73 15.51
N ASP A 296 -17.16 -6.02 16.47
CA ASP A 296 -16.44 -5.18 17.43
C ASP A 296 -15.49 -6.00 18.32
N ALA A 297 -15.95 -7.17 18.78
CA ALA A 297 -15.11 -8.10 19.53
C ALA A 297 -13.93 -8.65 18.70
N ALA A 298 -14.16 -8.92 17.41
CA ALA A 298 -13.10 -9.34 16.49
C ALA A 298 -12.09 -8.21 16.22
N SER A 299 -12.55 -6.97 16.09
CA SER A 299 -11.68 -5.80 15.91
C SER A 299 -10.75 -5.62 17.12
N THR A 300 -11.29 -5.70 18.33
CA THR A 300 -10.49 -5.62 19.56
C THR A 300 -9.39 -6.69 19.62
N LYS A 301 -9.69 -7.92 19.19
CA LYS A 301 -8.69 -9.01 19.12
C LYS A 301 -7.59 -8.74 18.08
N ILE A 302 -7.94 -8.13 16.94
CA ILE A 302 -6.96 -7.75 15.91
C ILE A 302 -6.00 -6.69 16.47
N ASP A 303 -6.50 -5.71 17.21
CA ASP A 303 -5.68 -4.68 17.86
C ASP A 303 -4.75 -5.29 18.92
N GLU A 304 -5.22 -6.27 19.69
CA GLU A 304 -4.38 -7.02 20.64
C GLU A 304 -3.27 -7.81 19.95
N VAL A 305 -3.55 -8.43 18.80
CA VAL A 305 -2.52 -9.13 18.01
C VAL A 305 -1.51 -8.15 17.42
N SER A 306 -1.96 -6.99 16.93
CA SER A 306 -1.07 -5.96 16.39
C SER A 306 -0.12 -5.43 17.45
N THR A 307 -0.62 -5.13 18.66
CA THR A 307 0.22 -4.64 19.76
C THR A 307 1.26 -5.66 20.21
N LYS A 308 0.90 -6.96 20.22
CA LYS A 308 1.87 -8.04 20.48
C LYS A 308 2.94 -8.14 19.39
N LEU A 309 2.56 -7.95 18.13
CA LEU A 309 3.51 -7.97 17.01
C LEU A 309 4.50 -6.80 17.09
N ASP A 310 4.03 -5.60 17.42
CA ASP A 310 4.89 -4.43 17.62
C ASP A 310 5.88 -4.64 18.77
N GLY A 311 5.41 -5.25 19.87
CA GLY A 311 6.28 -5.66 20.99
C GLY A 311 7.36 -6.65 20.55
N PHE A 312 6.99 -7.68 19.80
CA PHE A 312 7.93 -8.66 19.25
C PHE A 312 8.96 -8.02 18.30
N ILE A 313 8.54 -7.10 17.44
CA ILE A 313 9.46 -6.36 16.54
C ILE A 313 10.45 -5.53 17.36
N SER A 314 10.00 -4.89 18.45
CA SER A 314 10.87 -4.14 19.35
C SER A 314 11.89 -5.04 20.06
N GLU A 315 11.46 -6.19 20.58
CA GLU A 315 12.35 -7.19 21.19
C GLU A 315 13.38 -7.71 20.18
N MET A 316 12.93 -8.03 18.97
CA MET A 316 13.82 -8.46 17.88
C MET A 316 14.85 -7.40 17.52
N ARG A 317 14.46 -6.11 17.50
CA ARG A 317 15.40 -5.02 17.26
C ARG A 317 16.45 -4.96 18.38
N GLN A 318 16.04 -4.98 19.64
CA GLN A 318 16.95 -4.98 20.79
C GLN A 318 17.91 -6.18 20.75
N PHE A 319 17.40 -7.36 20.43
CA PHE A 319 18.20 -8.56 20.26
C PHE A 319 19.25 -8.42 19.15
N MET A 320 18.85 -7.91 17.97
CA MET A 320 19.76 -7.70 16.85
C MET A 320 20.83 -6.65 17.15
N THR A 321 20.49 -5.59 17.89
CA THR A 321 21.46 -4.59 18.39
C THR A 321 22.47 -5.24 19.31
N ALA A 322 22.02 -5.94 20.36
CA ALA A 322 22.92 -6.62 21.30
C ALA A 322 23.81 -7.69 20.63
N PHE A 323 23.26 -8.39 19.63
CA PHE A 323 24.01 -9.35 18.84
C PHE A 323 25.12 -8.67 18.01
N ALA A 324 24.81 -7.57 17.33
CA ALA A 324 25.79 -6.83 16.53
C ALA A 324 26.92 -6.27 17.42
N ASP A 325 26.58 -5.71 18.58
CA ASP A 325 27.54 -5.21 19.56
C ASP A 325 28.49 -6.32 20.04
N THR A 326 27.94 -7.50 20.35
CA THR A 326 28.72 -8.66 20.79
C THR A 326 29.62 -9.22 19.68
N ALA A 327 29.13 -9.19 18.44
CA ALA A 327 29.87 -9.68 17.27
C ALA A 327 30.90 -8.68 16.73
N GLY A 328 30.95 -7.46 17.27
CA GLY A 328 31.79 -6.37 16.75
C GLY A 328 31.43 -5.97 15.31
N ILE A 329 30.18 -6.24 14.90
CA ILE A 329 29.69 -5.85 13.58
C ILE A 329 29.23 -4.39 13.72
N PRO A 330 29.86 -3.43 13.01
CA PRO A 330 29.41 -2.06 13.06
C PRO A 330 27.95 -2.01 12.55
N LEU A 331 27.04 -1.61 13.42
CA LEU A 331 25.66 -1.36 13.04
C LEU A 331 25.63 -0.26 11.98
N PRO A 332 24.76 -0.35 10.96
CA PRO A 332 24.53 0.78 10.07
C PRO A 332 24.14 1.97 10.95
N ILE A 333 24.93 3.04 10.87
CA ILE A 333 24.79 4.26 11.65
C ILE A 333 23.33 4.69 11.53
N GLU A 334 22.58 4.57 12.62
CA GLU A 334 21.27 5.20 12.71
C GLU A 334 21.54 6.70 12.58
N VAL A 335 21.14 7.27 11.45
CA VAL A 335 21.09 8.73 11.30
C VAL A 335 20.01 9.17 12.26
N VAL A 336 20.41 9.42 13.51
CA VAL A 336 19.62 10.15 14.47
C VAL A 336 19.53 11.54 13.87
N ASP A 337 18.36 11.90 13.35
CA ASP A 337 18.03 13.29 13.07
C ASP A 337 18.00 13.99 14.43
N GLU A 338 19.16 14.43 14.91
CA GLU A 338 19.33 15.41 15.98
C GLU A 338 18.77 16.73 15.44
N SER A 339 17.44 16.82 15.38
CA SER A 339 16.74 18.08 15.16
C SER A 339 16.76 18.79 16.51
N ASP A 340 17.82 19.57 16.70
CA ASP A 340 18.11 20.37 17.87
C ASP A 340 16.86 21.12 18.37
N ASN A 341 16.65 20.95 19.67
CA ASN A 341 15.65 21.63 20.47
C ASN A 341 16.18 23.03 20.81
N ASP A 342 16.04 23.98 19.87
CA ASP A 342 16.29 25.40 20.13
C ASP A 342 15.15 25.99 20.97
N ASP A 343 15.26 25.80 22.28
CA ASP A 343 14.58 26.61 23.28
C ASP A 343 15.22 28.02 23.30
N HIS A 344 14.53 29.00 22.72
CA HIS A 344 14.83 30.42 22.95
C HIS A 344 13.81 31.02 23.93
N GLU A 345 14.32 31.43 25.10
CA GLU A 345 13.66 32.30 26.10
C GLU A 345 13.27 33.68 25.56
#